data_AF-A0A448SK27-F1
#
_entry.id   AF-A0A448SK27-F1
#
_cell.length_a   1.000
_cell.length_b   1.000
_cell.length_c   1.000
_cell.angle_alpha   90.00
_cell.angle_beta   90.00
_cell.angle_gamma   90.00
#
_symmetry.space_group_name_H-M   'P 1'
#
loop_
_entity.id
_entity.type
_entity.pdbx_description
1 polymer ?
#
loop_
_entity_poly.entity_id
_entity_poly.type
_entity_poly.pdbx_seq_one_letter_code
_entity_poly.pdbx_strand_id
1 'polypeptide(L)' 'MGLTGYARNLDDGSVEVLACGEQQAVDQLMAWLKSGGPRSARVDRVLVEPRGVAEYKGFSIRY' A
#
# COMPACT_ATOMS: atom_id res chain seq x y z
N MET A 1 12.30 -2.94 -9.06
CA MET A 1 10.92 -2.44 -8.85
C MET A 1 9.97 -3.61 -9.09
N GLY A 2 9.66 -4.38 -8.04
CA GLY A 2 8.99 -5.68 -8.16
C GLY A 2 7.73 -5.80 -7.29
N LEU A 3 7.11 -4.66 -6.96
CA LEU A 3 5.83 -4.63 -6.25
C LEU A 3 4.70 -4.49 -7.27
N THR A 4 3.72 -5.36 -7.17
CA THR A 4 2.45 -5.31 -7.90
C THR A 4 1.30 -5.07 -6.94
N GLY A 5 0.17 -4.58 -7.45
CA GLY A 5 -1.02 -4.32 -6.66
C GLY A 5 -1.69 -3.00 -7.02
N TYR A 6 -2.28 -2.34 -6.03
CA TYR A 6 -2.96 -1.07 -6.24
C TYR A 6 -3.00 -0.20 -4.99
N ALA A 7 -3.17 1.10 -5.19
CA ALA A 7 -3.61 2.02 -4.16
C ALA A 7 -5.01 2.54 -4.55
N ARG A 8 -5.97 2.49 -3.63
CA ARG A 8 -7.33 2.96 -3.84
C ARG A 8 -7.70 3.98 -2.78
N ASN A 9 -8.20 5.13 -3.21
CA ASN A 9 -8.81 6.09 -2.28
C ASN A 9 -10.23 5.65 -1.98
N LEU A 10 -10.60 5.64 -0.71
CA LEU A 10 -11.95 5.34 -0.26
C LEU A 10 -12.71 6.66 -0.05
N ASP A 11 -14.03 6.61 -0.17
CA ASP A 11 -14.91 7.78 -0.04
C ASP A 11 -14.91 8.38 1.39
N ASP A 12 -14.45 7.60 2.38
CA ASP A 12 -14.27 8.04 3.77
C ASP A 12 -12.97 8.85 3.99
N GLY A 13 -12.16 9.02 2.93
CA GLY A 13 -10.86 9.70 2.98
C GLY A 13 -9.67 8.78 3.32
N SER A 14 -9.92 7.49 3.56
CA SER A 14 -8.88 6.49 3.79
C SER A 14 -8.24 6.03 2.47
N VAL A 15 -7.04 5.44 2.55
CA VAL A 15 -6.36 4.82 1.39
C VAL A 15 -6.14 3.34 1.65
N GLU A 16 -6.67 2.50 0.77
CA GLU A 16 -6.40 1.07 0.76
C GLU A 16 -5.23 0.77 -0.19
N VAL A 17 -4.17 0.17 0.34
CA VAL A 17 -3.00 -0.22 -0.46
C VAL A 17 -2.84 -1.72 -0.42
N LEU A 18 -2.87 -2.32 -1.60
CA LEU A 18 -2.47 -3.70 -1.81
C LEU A 18 -1.11 -3.70 -2.50
N ALA A 19 -0.13 -4.33 -1.86
CA ALA A 19 1.21 -4.50 -2.40
C ALA A 19 1.64 -5.97 -2.26
N CYS A 20 2.09 -6.54 -3.37
CA CYS A 20 2.55 -7.91 -3.49
C CYS A 20 3.93 -7.91 -4.16
N GLY A 21 4.90 -8.60 -3.58
CA GLY A 21 6.25 -8.70 -4.12
C GLY A 21 7.21 -9.21 -3.06
N GLU A 22 8.50 -8.94 -3.20
CA GLU A 22 9.48 -9.37 -2.22
C GLU A 22 9.20 -8.79 -0.83
N GLN A 23 9.34 -9.63 0.19
CA GLN A 23 9.13 -9.28 1.60
C GLN A 23 9.82 -7.96 1.97
N GLN A 24 11.09 -7.79 1.57
CA GLN A 24 11.87 -6.59 1.87
C GLN A 24 11.29 -5.32 1.22
N ALA A 25 10.69 -5.42 0.04
CA ALA A 25 10.06 -4.30 -0.64
C ALA A 25 8.72 -3.94 0.01
N VAL A 26 7.94 -4.96 0.41
CA VAL A 26 6.68 -4.75 1.15
C VAL A 26 6.96 -4.15 2.53
N ASP A 27 7.97 -4.65 3.25
CA ASP A 27 8.36 -4.14 4.57
C ASP A 27 8.82 -2.68 4.51
N GLN A 28 9.57 -2.29 3.47
CA GLN A 28 9.95 -0.90 3.23
C GLN A 28 8.74 0.01 2.99
N LEU A 29 7.77 -0.46 2.18
CA LEU A 29 6.52 0.28 1.95
C LEU A 29 5.72 0.43 3.25
N MET A 30 5.61 -0.64 4.05
CA MET A 30 4.93 -0.59 5.34
C MET A 30 5.62 0.38 6.31
N ALA A 31 6.95 0.35 6.40
CA ALA A 31 7.71 1.25 7.25
C ALA A 31 7.51 2.71 6.82
N TRP A 32 7.53 2.98 5.52
CA TRP A 32 7.29 4.31 4.97
C TRP A 32 5.87 4.83 5.28
N LEU A 33 4.84 3.99 5.13
CA LEU A 33 3.46 4.32 5.50
C LEU A 33 3.35 4.63 7.00
N LYS A 34 3.97 3.80 7.85
CA LYS A 34 4.00 4.01 9.31
C LYS A 34 4.74 5.27 9.72
N SER A 35 5.72 5.72 8.93
CA SER A 35 6.46 6.96 9.17
C SER A 35 5.65 8.24 8.85
N GLY A 36 4.44 8.11 8.32
CA GLY A 36 3.59 9.24 7.93
C GLY A 36 3.27 9.30 6.44
N GLY A 37 3.80 8.38 5.63
CA GLY A 37 3.49 8.28 4.20
C GLY A 37 3.99 9.49 3.38
N PRO A 38 3.26 9.87 2.31
CA PRO A 38 3.67 10.98 1.45
C PRO A 38 3.54 12.32 2.16
N ARG A 39 4.40 13.29 1.82
CA ARG A 39 4.44 14.63 2.45
C ARG A 39 3.10 15.39 2.43
N SER A 40 2.25 15.09 1.46
CA SER A 40 0.92 15.71 1.31
C SER A 40 -0.19 14.99 2.08
N ALA A 41 0.11 13.88 2.75
CA ALA A 41 -0.85 13.09 3.50
C ALA A 41 -0.46 13.04 4.99
N ARG A 42 -1.47 12.83 5.83
CA ARG A 42 -1.29 12.54 7.25
C ARG A 42 -1.83 11.14 7.50
N VAL A 43 -0.94 10.21 7.85
CA VAL A 43 -1.31 8.84 8.17
C VAL A 43 -1.46 8.71 9.69
N ASP A 44 -2.70 8.72 10.17
CA ASP A 44 -2.98 8.57 11.60
C ASP A 44 -2.93 7.10 12.06
N ARG A 45 -3.23 6.16 11.17
CA ARG A 45 -3.20 4.72 11.45
C ARG A 45 -2.86 3.91 10.20
N VAL A 46 -1.99 2.91 10.35
CA VAL A 46 -1.71 1.90 9.33
C VAL A 46 -2.23 0.56 9.82
N LEU A 47 -3.20 0.00 9.10
CA LEU A 47 -3.66 -1.37 9.32
C LEU A 47 -3.04 -2.26 8.24
N VAL A 48 -2.46 -3.38 8.65
CA VAL A 48 -1.82 -4.34 7.75
C VAL A 48 -2.48 -5.68 7.95
N GLU A 49 -3.03 -6.23 6.88
CA GLU A 49 -3.59 -7.57 6.87
C GLU A 49 -2.84 -8.43 5.87
N PRO A 50 -2.29 -9.59 6.27
CA PRO A 50 -1.70 -10.52 5.33
C PRO A 50 -2.80 -11.07 4.42
N ARG A 51 -2.66 -10.83 3.11
CA ARG A 51 -3.50 -11.45 2.08
C ARG A 51 -2.72 -12.50 1.31
N GLY A 52 -3.43 -13.51 0.84
CA GLY A 52 -2.87 -14.50 -0.08
C GLY A 52 -2.31 -13.85 -1.34
N VAL A 53 -1.32 -14.50 -1.95
CA VAL A 53 -0.71 -14.04 -3.20
C VAL A 53 -1.79 -14.00 -4.27
N ALA A 54 -2.05 -12.82 -4.81
CA ALA A 54 -2.91 -12.64 -5.97
C ALA A 54 -2.08 -12.06 -7.11
N GLU A 55 -2.33 -12.55 -8.32
CA GLU A 55 -1.64 -12.08 -9.52
C GLU A 55 -2.16 -10.69 -9.90
N TYR A 56 -1.45 -9.67 -9.46
CA TYR A 56 -1.65 -8.30 -9.92
C TYR A 56 -0.66 -7.98 -11.03
N LYS A 57 -1.16 -7.42 -12.15
CA LYS A 57 -0.31 -6.93 -13.24
C LYS A 57 0.09 -5.48 -12.95
N GLY A 58 1.34 -5.30 -12.51
CA GLY A 58 1.90 -3.99 -12.19
C GLY A 58 1.28 -3.35 -10.94
N PHE A 59 1.56 -2.06 -10.74
CA PHE A 59 1.01 -1.25 -9.64
C PHE A 59 0.13 -0.14 -10.23
N SER A 60 -1.12 -0.03 -9.79
CA SER A 60 -2.10 0.93 -10.35
C SER A 60 -2.79 1.77 -9.28
N ILE A 61 -3.17 3.01 -9.60
CA ILE A 61 -4.02 3.82 -8.72
C ILE A 61 -5.48 3.63 -9.16
N ARG A 62 -6.35 3.30 -8.22
CA ARG A 62 -7.80 3.13 -8.41
C ARG A 62 -8.56 4.24 -7.67
N TYR A 63 -9.70 4.62 -8.22
CA TYR A 63 -10.67 5.54 -7.61
C TYR A 63 -11.90 4.69 -7.27
#